data_AF-A0A6J7EIM5-F1
#
_entry.id   AF-A0A6J7EIM5-F1
#
_cell.length_a   1.000
_cell.length_b   1.000
_cell.length_c   1.000
_cell.angle_alpha   90.00
_cell.angle_beta   90.00
_cell.angle_gamma   90.00
#
_symmetry.space_group_name_H-M   'P 1'
#
loop_
_entity.id
_entity.type
_entity.pdbx_description
1 polymer ?
#
loop_
_entity_poly.entity_id
_entity_poly.type
_entity_poly.pdbx_seq_one_letter_code
_entity_poly.pdbx_strand_id
1 'polypeptide(L)' 'MFLTRPTLAHHIRDRAELEWRAGDVFEALSSGALTVEVGARYALEDVAQAHMDLEGRKTTGSIVLVP' A
#
# COMPACT_ATOMS: atom_id res chain seq x y z
N MET A 1 -27.14 1.11 -4.47
CA MET A 1 -25.85 1.61 -3.93
C MET A 1 -24.77 1.17 -4.90
N PHE A 2 -24.08 2.10 -5.57
CA PHE A 2 -23.00 1.76 -6.50
C PHE A 2 -21.68 1.79 -5.75
N LEU A 3 -21.01 0.64 -5.64
CA LEU A 3 -19.64 0.57 -5.16
C LEU A 3 -18.74 0.79 -6.37
N THR A 4 -18.18 1.99 -6.52
CA THR A 4 -17.05 2.16 -7.43
C THR A 4 -15.90 1.34 -6.87
N ARG A 5 -15.44 0.33 -7.63
CA ARG A 5 -14.16 -0.35 -7.39
C ARG A 5 -13.14 0.28 -8.33
N PRO A 6 -12.62 1.48 -8.03
CA PRO A 6 -11.60 2.09 -8.87
C PRO A 6 -10.41 1.13 -8.94
N THR A 7 -10.01 0.75 -10.15
CA THR A 7 -8.81 -0.04 -10.36
C THR A 7 -7.70 0.93 -10.75
N LEU A 8 -6.50 0.72 -10.19
CA LEU A 8 -5.35 1.54 -10.52
C LEU A 8 -5.06 1.54 -12.03
N ALA A 9 -5.31 0.41 -12.70
CA ALA A 9 -5.15 0.27 -14.15
C ALA A 9 -6.03 1.23 -14.98
N HIS A 10 -7.19 1.67 -14.45
CA HIS A 10 -8.00 2.70 -15.13
C HIS A 10 -7.45 4.12 -14.96
N HIS A 11 -6.44 4.30 -14.11
CA HIS A 11 -5.79 5.58 -13.79
C HIS A 11 -4.33 5.65 -14.25
N ILE A 12 -3.91 4.68 -15.07
CA ILE A 12 -2.59 4.64 -15.70
C ILE A 12 -2.81 4.33 -17.18
N ARG A 13 -2.50 5.28 -18.06
CA ARG A 13 -2.62 5.10 -19.52
C ARG A 13 -1.47 4.32 -20.12
N ASP A 14 -0.24 4.62 -19.68
CA ASP A 14 0.99 4.08 -20.23
C ASP A 14 2.12 4.05 -19.18
N ARG A 15 3.29 3.50 -19.58
CA ARG A 15 4.46 3.39 -18.71
C ARG A 15 4.98 4.75 -18.25
N ALA A 16 4.95 5.76 -19.11
CA ALA A 16 5.46 7.09 -18.79
C ALA A 16 4.59 7.75 -17.72
N GLU A 17 3.26 7.61 -17.81
CA GLU A 17 2.35 8.08 -16.77
C GLU A 17 2.55 7.35 -15.44
N LEU A 18 2.77 6.03 -15.46
CA LEU A 18 3.07 5.27 -14.23
C LEU A 18 4.34 5.79 -13.55
N GLU A 19 5.42 5.97 -14.31
CA GLU A 19 6.71 6.43 -13.79
C GLU A 19 6.62 7.85 -13.23
N TRP A 20 5.92 8.76 -13.94
CA TRP A 20 5.68 10.11 -13.47
C TRP A 20 4.91 10.11 -12.14
N ARG A 21 3.77 9.40 -12.07
CA ARG A 21 2.95 9.32 -10.84
C ARG A 21 3.71 8.68 -9.67
N ALA A 22 4.50 7.64 -9.93
CA ALA A 22 5.34 7.03 -8.91
C ALA A 22 6.42 8.00 -8.42
N GLY A 23 7.01 8.78 -9.33
CA GLY A 23 7.96 9.84 -9.04
C GLY A 23 7.39 10.86 -8.05
N ASP A 24 6.18 11.36 -8.29
CA ASP A 24 5.50 12.31 -7.39
C ASP A 24 5.34 11.74 -5.97
N VAL A 25 5.01 10.45 -5.83
CA VAL A 25 4.89 9.78 -4.52
C VAL A 25 6.24 9.69 -3.82
N PHE A 26 7.30 9.30 -4.55
CA PHE A 26 8.64 9.20 -3.97
C PHE A 26 9.24 10.56 -3.61
N GLU A 27 8.95 11.60 -4.40
CA GLU A 27 9.33 12.98 -4.08
C GLU A 27 8.64 13.45 -2.80
N ALA A 28 7.34 13.18 -2.66
CA ALA A 28 6.59 13.48 -1.44
C ALA A 28 7.14 12.74 -0.21
N LEU A 29 7.58 11.48 -0.36
CA LEU A 29 8.26 10.73 0.70
C LEU A 29 9.61 11.37 1.08
N SER A 30 10.43 11.71 0.07
CA SER A 30 11.77 12.26 0.29
C SER A 30 11.76 13.67 0.89
N SER A 31 10.74 14.47 0.56
CA SER A 31 10.53 15.81 1.11
C SER A 31 9.89 15.81 2.50
N GLY A 32 9.40 14.66 2.97
CA GLY A 32 8.67 14.52 4.22
C GLY A 32 7.21 15.00 4.17
N ALA A 33 6.73 15.43 2.99
CA ALA A 33 5.32 15.79 2.79
C ALA A 33 4.38 14.58 2.93
N LEU A 34 4.88 13.38 2.64
CA LEU A 34 4.20 12.11 2.87
C LEU A 34 5.04 11.24 3.81
N THR A 35 4.41 10.68 4.83
CA THR A 35 5.02 9.67 5.71
C THR A 35 4.21 8.38 5.63
N VAL A 36 4.88 7.25 5.42
CA VAL A 36 4.26 5.92 5.38
C VAL A 36 4.63 5.16 6.65
N GLU A 37 3.60 4.78 7.41
CA GLU A 37 3.75 3.97 8.61
C GLU A 37 3.66 2.48 8.28
N VAL A 38 4.67 1.71 8.69
CA VAL A 38 4.61 0.24 8.71
C VAL A 38 4.22 -0.20 10.12
N GLY A 39 2.92 -0.42 10.33
CA GLY A 39 2.37 -0.71 11.64
C GLY A 39 2.55 -2.16 12.09
N ALA A 40 2.82 -3.09 11.17
CA ALA A 40 3.17 -4.46 11.52
C ALA A 40 4.11 -5.10 10.49
N ARG A 41 4.92 -6.05 10.98
CA ARG A 41 5.82 -6.89 10.20
C ARG A 41 5.61 -8.33 10.63
N TYR A 42 5.40 -9.22 9.67
CA TYR A 42 5.23 -10.64 9.91
C TYR A 42 6.25 -11.41 9.08
N ALA A 43 6.73 -12.56 9.56
CA ALA A 43 7.47 -13.47 8.70
C ALA A 43 6.53 -14.00 7.61
N LEU A 44 7.07 -14.39 6.45
CA LEU A 44 6.27 -14.92 5.34
C LEU A 44 5.49 -16.19 5.76
N GLU A 45 6.08 -17.00 6.64
CA GLU A 45 5.43 -18.19 7.23
C GLU A 45 4.19 -17.85 8.09
N ASP A 46 4.12 -16.63 8.63
CA ASP A 46 3.03 -16.14 9.48
C ASP A 46 1.91 -15.45 8.70
N VAL A 47 1.82 -15.65 7.38
CA VAL A 47 0.82 -14.99 6.51
C VAL A 47 -0.62 -15.18 7.00
N ALA A 48 -0.95 -16.35 7.56
CA ALA A 48 -2.27 -16.61 8.11
C ALA A 48 -2.59 -15.66 9.28
N GLN A 49 -1.62 -15.41 10.16
CA GLN A 49 -1.76 -14.49 11.28
C GLN A 49 -1.90 -13.04 10.80
N ALA A 50 -1.10 -12.63 9.81
CA ALA A 50 -1.20 -11.30 9.21
C ALA A 50 -2.61 -11.02 8.66
N HIS A 51 -3.23 -12.00 8.00
CA HIS A 51 -4.61 -11.88 7.51
C HIS A 51 -5.64 -11.83 8.63
N MET A 52 -5.52 -12.69 9.65
CA MET A 52 -6.44 -12.68 10.80
C MET A 52 -6.42 -11.34 11.55
N ASP A 53 -5.24 -10.74 11.72
CA ASP A 53 -5.10 -9.45 12.40
C ASP A 53 -5.61 -8.28 11.55
N LEU A 54 -5.42 -8.34 10.22
CA LEU A 54 -5.97 -7.35 9.28
C LEU A 54 -7.51 -7.39 9.27
N GLU A 55 -8.12 -8.58 9.11
CA GLU A 55 -9.58 -8.75 9.12
C GLU A 55 -10.19 -8.41 10.49
N GLY A 56 -9.47 -8.74 11.55
CA GLY A 56 -9.80 -8.39 12.93
C GLY A 56 -9.62 -6.91 13.29
N ARG A 57 -9.16 -6.06 12.35
CA ARG A 57 -8.86 -4.64 12.56
C ARG A 57 -7.88 -4.37 13.71
N LYS A 58 -6.92 -5.26 13.93
CA LYS A 58 -5.89 -5.11 14.97
C LYS A 58 -4.67 -4.33 14.50
N THR A 59 -4.57 -4.04 13.20
CA THR A 59 -3.45 -3.34 12.58
C THR A 59 -3.87 -1.94 12.13
N THR A 60 -2.99 -0.97 12.26
CA THR A 60 -3.06 0.36 11.63
C THR A 60 -1.87 0.56 10.69
N GLY A 61 -2.00 1.43 9.70
CA GLY A 61 -0.94 1.61 8.70
C GLY A 61 -0.77 0.40 7.77
N SER A 62 0.33 0.38 7.01
CA SER A 62 0.65 -0.72 6.12
C SER A 62 1.26 -1.89 6.89
N ILE A 63 0.92 -3.11 6.48
CA ILE A 63 1.57 -4.34 6.96
C ILE A 63 2.50 -4.86 5.87
N VAL A 64 3.62 -5.47 6.26
CA VAL A 64 4.56 -6.08 5.33
C VAL A 64 4.93 -7.48 5.77
N LEU A 65 5.10 -8.38 4.79
CA LEU A 65 5.65 -9.71 4.99
C LEU A 65 7.16 -9.66 4.73
N VAL A 66 7.92 -10.25 5.64
CA VAL A 66 9.38 -10.36 5.57
C VAL A 66 9.73 -11.81 5.21
N PRO A 67 10.43 -12.06 4.08
CA PRO A 67 10.84 -13.39 3.65
C PRO A 67 11.78 -14.09 4.63
#